data_AF-A0A0G1PZ89-F1
#
_entry.id   AF-A0A0G1PZ89-F1
#
_cell.length_a   1.000
_cell.length_b   1.000
_cell.length_c   1.000
_cell.angle_alpha   90.00
_cell.angle_beta   90.00
_cell.angle_gamma   90.00
#
_symmetry.space_group_name_H-M   'P 1'
#
loop_
_entity.id
_entity.type
_entity.pdbx_description
1 polymer ?
#
loop_
_entity_poly.entity_id
_entity_poly.type
_entity_poly.pdbx_seq_one_letter_code
_entity_poly.pdbx_strand_id
1 'polypeptide(L)'
;SVSEIYNRIRAFACEPGCWMEPEQKSESGKDKAERFILKIFRAKPAIGDGIGVSSNGKGPGLCEIGKQLYLICKDGALVLEQVQPQGKRVMSGIEFLNGYRKKIQVRLFE
;
A
#
# COMPACT_ATOMS: atom_id res chain seq x y z
N SER A 1 9.84 11.15 -3.72
CA SER A 1 10.73 10.42 -2.78
C SER A 1 9.91 9.81 -1.66
N VAL A 2 10.47 8.86 -0.90
CA VAL A 2 9.86 8.33 0.34
C VAL A 2 9.53 9.47 1.29
N SER A 3 10.48 10.39 1.49
CA SER A 3 10.32 11.54 2.39
C SER A 3 9.14 12.43 2.00
N GLU A 4 8.99 12.74 0.71
CA GLU A 4 7.84 13.51 0.21
C GLU A 4 6.50 12.81 0.48
N ILE A 5 6.41 11.51 0.18
CA ILE A 5 5.18 10.74 0.35
C ILE A 5 4.84 10.61 1.84
N TYR A 6 5.83 10.33 2.68
CA TYR A 6 5.68 10.27 4.13
C TYR A 6 5.18 11.61 4.69
N ASN A 7 5.77 12.72 4.25
CA ASN A 7 5.36 14.06 4.68
C ASN A 7 3.92 14.38 4.24
N ARG A 8 3.50 13.96 3.03
CA ARG A 8 2.11 14.10 2.56
C ARG A 8 1.14 13.30 3.41
N ILE A 9 1.45 12.04 3.72
CA ILE A 9 0.60 11.19 4.57
C ILE A 9 0.43 11.83 5.95
N ARG A 10 1.52 12.33 6.55
CA ARG A 10 1.47 13.03 7.83
C ARG A 10 0.68 14.33 7.79
N ALA A 11 0.89 15.14 6.76
CA ALA A 11 0.23 16.43 6.61
C ALA A 11 -1.29 16.28 6.40
N PHE A 12 -1.71 15.23 5.70
CA PHE A 12 -3.11 14.98 5.37
C PHE A 12 -3.73 13.83 6.17
N ALA A 13 -3.22 13.50 7.36
CA ALA A 13 -3.70 12.36 8.14
C ALA A 13 -5.15 12.51 8.65
N CYS A 14 -5.60 13.75 8.90
CA CYS A 14 -6.97 14.03 9.35
C CYS A 14 -7.89 14.34 8.16
N GLU A 15 -7.73 15.50 7.52
CA GLU A 15 -8.48 15.88 6.31
C GLU A 15 -7.58 16.65 5.33
N PRO A 16 -7.73 16.43 4.00
CA PRO A 16 -8.72 15.58 3.32
C PRO A 16 -8.41 14.07 3.28
N GLY A 17 -7.26 13.65 3.82
CA GLY A 17 -6.76 12.27 3.71
C GLY A 17 -5.75 12.10 2.58
N CYS A 18 -4.76 11.22 2.75
CA CYS A 18 -3.93 10.72 1.66
C CYS A 18 -4.52 9.40 1.13
N TRP A 19 -4.58 9.21 -0.18
CA TRP A 19 -5.21 8.02 -0.76
C TRP A 19 -4.55 7.58 -2.07
N MET A 20 -4.83 6.34 -2.46
CA MET A 20 -4.42 5.75 -3.74
C MET A 20 -5.49 4.79 -4.26
N GLU A 21 -5.36 4.36 -5.52
CA GLU A 21 -6.32 3.50 -6.19
C GLU A 21 -5.68 2.19 -6.65
N PRO A 22 -5.57 1.18 -5.77
CA PRO A 22 -5.15 -0.16 -6.18
C PRO A 22 -6.20 -0.84 -7.08
N GLU A 23 -5.71 -1.71 -7.96
CA GLU A 23 -6.55 -2.55 -8.81
C GLU A 23 -6.96 -3.84 -8.09
N GLN A 24 -8.26 -4.11 -8.11
CA GLN A 24 -8.90 -5.31 -7.62
C GLN A 24 -9.22 -6.24 -8.80
N LYS A 25 -8.77 -7.49 -8.68
CA LYS A 25 -9.08 -8.57 -9.60
C LYS A 25 -10.56 -8.94 -9.45
N SER A 26 -11.27 -9.04 -10.58
CA SER A 26 -12.62 -9.62 -10.61
C SER A 26 -12.54 -11.12 -10.26
N GLU A 27 -13.46 -11.59 -9.43
CA GLU A 27 -13.56 -12.99 -9.01
C GLU A 27 -13.87 -13.94 -10.18
N SER A 28 -14.46 -13.43 -11.29
CA SER A 28 -14.85 -14.22 -12.45
C SER A 28 -13.83 -14.27 -13.59
N GLY A 29 -12.67 -13.61 -13.45
CA GLY A 29 -11.55 -13.65 -14.42
C GLY A 29 -11.84 -13.11 -15.83
N LYS A 30 -13.10 -12.77 -16.15
CA LYS A 30 -13.56 -12.26 -17.44
C LYS A 30 -13.85 -10.75 -17.43
N ASP A 31 -13.96 -10.12 -16.26
CA ASP A 31 -14.27 -8.69 -16.13
C ASP A 31 -13.03 -7.83 -15.94
N LYS A 32 -13.14 -6.56 -16.33
CA LYS A 32 -12.11 -5.53 -16.13
C LYS A 32 -11.78 -5.43 -14.62
N ALA A 33 -10.50 -5.24 -14.30
CA ALA A 33 -10.07 -4.96 -12.94
C ALA A 33 -10.73 -3.68 -12.43
N GLU A 34 -11.41 -3.76 -11.29
CA GLU A 34 -12.05 -2.60 -10.66
C GLU A 34 -11.04 -1.88 -9.78
N ARG A 35 -11.07 -0.54 -9.78
CA ARG A 35 -10.25 0.27 -8.88
C ARG A 35 -11.10 0.70 -7.69
N PHE A 36 -10.48 0.72 -6.51
CA PHE A 36 -11.13 1.23 -5.30
C PHE A 36 -10.20 2.17 -4.56
N ILE A 37 -10.76 3.07 -3.75
CA ILE A 37 -9.97 4.02 -2.97
C ILE A 37 -9.42 3.33 -1.71
N LEU A 38 -8.11 3.45 -1.50
CA LEU A 38 -7.42 3.08 -0.26
C LEU A 38 -6.85 4.35 0.39
N LYS A 39 -7.50 4.81 1.46
CA LYS A 39 -6.96 5.90 2.28
C LYS A 39 -5.83 5.39 3.18
N ILE A 40 -4.81 6.21 3.37
CA ILE A 40 -3.63 5.94 4.19
C ILE A 40 -3.61 6.98 5.30
N PHE A 41 -3.77 6.52 6.54
CA PHE A 41 -3.80 7.39 7.71
C PHE A 41 -2.42 7.49 8.36
N ARG A 42 -1.66 6.39 8.36
CA ARG A 42 -0.38 6.30 9.04
C ARG A 42 0.57 5.37 8.31
N ALA A 43 1.82 5.82 8.18
CA ALA A 43 2.90 5.07 7.57
C ALA A 43 4.21 5.33 8.33
N LYS A 44 5.20 4.45 8.15
CA LYS A 44 6.55 4.57 8.73
C LYS A 44 7.61 4.32 7.66
N PRO A 45 8.68 5.14 7.57
CA PRO A 45 9.84 4.83 6.73
C PRO A 45 10.46 3.48 7.08
N ALA A 46 10.66 2.63 6.07
CA ALA A 46 11.29 1.31 6.21
C ALA A 46 12.83 1.40 6.25
N ILE A 47 13.37 2.31 7.08
CA ILE A 47 14.83 2.52 7.19
C ILE A 47 15.42 1.36 8.00
N GLY A 48 16.26 0.55 7.37
CA GLY A 48 16.99 -0.55 8.02
C GLY A 48 16.38 -1.94 7.85
N ASP A 49 15.23 -2.08 7.17
CA ASP A 49 14.55 -3.38 6.98
C ASP A 49 15.21 -4.27 5.90
N GLY A 50 16.42 -3.94 5.44
CA GLY A 50 17.10 -4.69 4.37
C GLY A 50 16.36 -4.64 3.02
N ILE A 51 15.30 -3.82 2.91
CA ILE A 51 14.56 -3.58 1.67
C ILE A 51 15.44 -2.72 0.77
N GLY A 52 16.44 -3.37 0.17
CA GLY A 52 17.15 -2.82 -0.96
C GLY A 52 16.13 -2.64 -2.06
N VAL A 53 15.79 -1.38 -2.37
CA VAL A 53 14.97 -1.06 -3.52
C VAL A 53 15.84 -1.26 -4.77
N SER A 54 16.22 -2.51 -5.04
CA SER A 54 16.51 -2.94 -6.39
C SER A 54 15.17 -2.96 -7.08
N SER A 55 14.81 -1.80 -7.63
CA SER A 55 13.78 -1.71 -8.65
C SER A 55 14.19 -2.65 -9.77
N ASN A 56 13.77 -3.92 -9.70
CA ASN A 56 13.90 -4.92 -10.76
C ASN A 56 13.01 -4.53 -11.96
N GLY A 57 13.11 -3.26 -12.41
CA GLY A 57 12.32 -2.65 -13.48
C GLY A 57 10.86 -2.37 -13.15
N LYS A 58 10.37 -2.66 -11.94
CA LYS A 58 8.93 -2.59 -11.63
C LYS A 58 8.64 -1.42 -10.68
N GLY A 59 8.01 -0.38 -11.22
CA GLY A 59 7.73 0.91 -10.57
C GLY A 59 6.86 0.86 -9.29
N PRO A 60 6.53 2.04 -8.72
CA PRO A 60 5.92 2.18 -7.40
C PRO A 60 4.58 1.45 -7.24
N GLY A 61 4.29 0.96 -6.03
CA GLY A 61 3.06 0.21 -5.76
C GLY A 61 3.04 -0.53 -4.41
N LEU A 62 1.94 -1.23 -4.15
CA LEU A 62 1.76 -2.02 -2.92
C LEU A 62 2.53 -3.35 -2.97
N CYS A 63 3.10 -3.70 -1.83
CA CYS A 63 3.95 -4.87 -1.65
C CYS A 63 3.70 -5.52 -0.29
N GLU A 64 3.85 -6.83 -0.20
CA GLU A 64 3.87 -7.59 1.05
C GLU A 64 5.29 -8.09 1.29
N ILE A 65 5.85 -7.77 2.46
CA ILE A 65 7.17 -8.22 2.93
C ILE A 65 7.00 -8.63 4.39
N GLY A 66 7.35 -9.87 4.75
CA GLY A 66 7.23 -10.33 6.14
C GLY A 66 5.84 -10.15 6.76
N LYS A 67 4.77 -10.35 5.97
CA LYS A 67 3.35 -10.14 6.35
C LYS A 67 2.94 -8.68 6.63
N GLN A 68 3.81 -7.71 6.39
CA GLN A 68 3.47 -6.30 6.49
C GLN A 68 3.21 -5.70 5.12
N LEU A 69 2.34 -4.69 5.08
CA LEU A 69 1.99 -3.98 3.87
C LEU A 69 2.95 -2.81 3.66
N TYR A 70 3.60 -2.78 2.51
CA TYR A 70 4.52 -1.73 2.11
C TYR A 70 4.01 -0.97 0.88
N LEU A 71 4.34 0.31 0.81
CA LEU A 71 4.28 1.12 -0.39
C LEU A 71 5.71 1.34 -0.90
N ILE A 72 6.04 0.70 -2.02
CA ILE A 72 7.33 0.88 -2.70
C ILE A 72 7.33 2.21 -3.43
N CYS A 73 8.31 3.05 -3.11
CA CYS A 73 8.58 4.33 -3.73
C CYS A 73 9.80 4.20 -4.66
N LYS A 74 10.16 5.28 -5.37
CA LYS A 74 11.30 5.28 -6.30
C LYS A 74 12.66 5.05 -5.60
N ASP A 75 12.77 5.49 -4.36
CA ASP A 75 14.02 5.65 -3.60
C ASP A 75 13.97 5.00 -2.21
N GLY A 76 12.96 4.14 -1.96
CA GLY A 76 12.78 3.48 -0.67
C GLY A 76 11.36 2.92 -0.52
N ALA A 77 10.96 2.56 0.71
CA ALA A 77 9.64 2.03 1.00
C ALA A 77 9.04 2.61 2.29
N LEU A 78 7.71 2.56 2.37
CA LEU A 78 6.93 2.93 3.56
C LEU A 78 6.14 1.73 4.04
N VAL A 79 6.24 1.38 5.31
CA VAL A 79 5.30 0.46 5.97
C VAL A 79 3.98 1.19 6.17
N LEU A 80 2.87 0.60 5.72
CA LEU A 80 1.53 1.15 5.92
C LEU A 80 0.92 0.59 7.20
N GLU A 81 0.96 1.39 8.27
CA GLU A 81 0.50 0.98 9.61
C GLU A 81 -1.03 1.02 9.72
N GLN A 82 -1.67 2.06 9.17
CA GLN A 82 -3.13 2.23 9.19
C GLN A 82 -3.67 2.69 7.84
N VAL A 83 -4.64 1.93 7.34
CA VAL A 83 -5.29 2.14 6.04
C VAL A 83 -6.80 1.97 6.15
N GLN A 84 -7.53 2.49 5.17
CA GLN A 84 -8.98 2.34 5.07
C GLN A 84 -9.39 2.12 3.61
N PRO A 85 -9.81 0.91 3.25
CA PRO A 85 -10.51 0.67 1.99
C PRO A 85 -11.84 1.42 1.95
N GLN A 86 -12.25 1.86 0.77
CA GLN A 86 -13.53 2.52 0.54
C GLN A 86 -14.70 1.75 1.15
N GLY A 87 -15.53 2.44 1.93
CA GLY A 87 -16.70 1.86 2.59
C GLY A 87 -16.38 0.90 3.75
N LYS A 88 -15.13 0.82 4.21
CA LYS A 88 -14.71 -0.02 5.36
C LYS A 88 -14.19 0.84 6.52
N ARG A 89 -14.06 0.21 7.69
CA ARG A 89 -13.41 0.83 8.87
C ARG A 89 -11.90 0.98 8.64
N VAL A 90 -11.28 1.91 9.35
CA VAL A 90 -9.81 1.99 9.45
C VAL A 90 -9.29 0.69 10.06
N MET A 91 -8.22 0.14 9.47
CA MET A 91 -7.62 -1.13 9.86
C MET A 91 -6.10 -1.10 9.69
N SER A 92 -5.41 -2.06 10.30
CA SER A 92 -3.98 -2.24 10.12
C SER A 92 -3.63 -2.75 8.71
N GLY A 93 -2.39 -2.50 8.27
CA GLY A 93 -1.88 -3.08 7.02
C GLY A 93 -1.95 -4.62 6.99
N ILE A 94 -1.77 -5.27 8.15
CA ILE A 94 -1.86 -6.73 8.29
C ILE A 94 -3.30 -7.21 8.12
N GLU A 95 -4.28 -6.57 8.78
CA GLU A 95 -5.70 -6.87 8.60
C GLU A 95 -6.13 -6.69 7.15
N PHE A 96 -5.65 -5.62 6.51
CA PHE A 96 -5.90 -5.39 5.09
C PHE A 96 -5.36 -6.53 4.22
N LEU A 97 -4.11 -6.96 4.41
CA LEU A 97 -3.55 -8.10 3.68
C LEU A 97 -4.36 -9.37 3.89
N ASN A 98 -4.79 -9.66 5.12
CA ASN A 98 -5.58 -10.86 5.40
C ASN A 98 -6.91 -10.90 4.62
N GLY A 99 -7.55 -9.76 4.39
CA GLY A 99 -8.79 -9.67 3.61
C GLY A 99 -8.60 -9.52 2.09
N TYR A 100 -7.50 -8.89 1.67
CA TYR A 100 -7.33 -8.41 0.29
C TYR A 100 -6.18 -9.06 -0.49
N ARG A 101 -5.31 -9.87 0.13
CA ARG A 101 -4.13 -10.50 -0.52
C ARG A 101 -4.44 -11.21 -1.84
N LYS A 102 -5.60 -11.87 -1.94
CA LYS A 102 -6.04 -12.55 -3.19
C LYS A 102 -6.82 -11.65 -4.13
N LYS A 103 -7.35 -10.52 -3.64
CA LYS A 103 -8.26 -9.63 -4.36
C LYS A 103 -7.53 -8.51 -5.08
N ILE A 104 -6.38 -8.07 -4.60
CA ILE A 104 -5.65 -6.96 -5.20
C ILE A 104 -4.28 -7.41 -5.68
N GLN A 105 -3.67 -6.64 -6.58
CA GLN A 105 -2.30 -6.88 -6.98
C GLN A 105 -1.33 -6.38 -5.89
N VAL A 106 -1.07 -7.22 -4.89
CA VAL A 106 0.08 -7.04 -3.99
C VAL A 106 1.25 -7.85 -4.52
N ARG A 107 2.41 -7.21 -4.69
CA ARG A 107 3.64 -7.95 -5.04
C ARG A 107 4.20 -8.60 -3.78
N LEU A 108 4.56 -9.87 -3.88
CA LEU A 108 5.24 -10.61 -2.82
C LEU A 108 6.75 -10.49 -3.04
N PHE A 109 7.48 -10.09 -2.00
CA PHE A 109 8.93 -10.23 -1.97
C PHE A 109 9.28 -11.19 -0.83
N GLU A 110 9.97 -12.27 -1.19
CA GLU A 110 10.48 -13.29 -0.27
C GLU A 110 11.87 -12.90 0.26
#